data_AF-A0AAU2H109-F1
#
_entry.id   AF-A0AAU2H109-F1
#
_cell.length_a   1.000
_cell.length_b   1.000
_cell.length_c   1.000
_cell.angle_alpha   90.00
_cell.angle_beta   90.00
_cell.angle_gamma   90.00
#
_symmetry.space_group_name_H-M   'P 1'
#
loop_
_entity.id
_entity.type
_entity.pdbx_description
1 polymer ?
#
loop_
_entity_poly.entity_id
_entity_poly.type
_entity_poly.pdbx_seq_one_letter_code
_entity_poly.pdbx_strand_id
1 'polypeptide(L)'
;MTAEELAGVEAEATTRRYAVAPGVRVNVRSGPGTGYPVVKVLPAGVSVPINCQCPGTTVSGPYGTTNIWDNIANGQYVSDAYVKTGSDGYVAVRCG
;
A
#
# COMPACT_ATOMS: atom_id res chain seq x y z
N MET A 1 33.45 -12.67 32.70
CA MET A 1 32.96 -11.63 31.77
C MET A 1 31.68 -12.18 31.15
N THR A 2 30.57 -12.29 31.89
CA THR A 2 29.48 -11.26 32.06
C THR A 2 28.99 -10.73 30.71
N ALA A 3 27.86 -11.29 30.25
CA ALA A 3 26.55 -10.63 30.04
C ALA A 3 26.45 -10.14 28.57
N GLU A 4 25.34 -10.18 27.82
CA GLU A 4 23.91 -9.91 28.04
C GLU A 4 23.14 -10.65 26.90
N GLU A 5 22.05 -11.42 27.07
CA GLU A 5 20.73 -11.17 27.71
C GLU A 5 19.68 -10.56 26.73
N LEU A 6 18.53 -11.26 26.66
CA LEU A 6 17.16 -10.90 26.20
C LEU A 6 16.77 -11.04 24.71
N ALA A 7 15.80 -11.95 24.52
CA ALA A 7 14.84 -11.94 23.43
C ALA A 7 13.99 -10.66 23.46
N GLY A 8 13.72 -10.09 22.28
CA GLY A 8 12.83 -8.94 22.13
C GLY A 8 12.53 -8.64 20.66
N VAL A 9 11.25 -8.80 20.31
CA VAL A 9 10.60 -8.57 19.01
C VAL A 9 11.08 -7.32 18.26
N GLU A 10 11.50 -7.50 17.01
CA GLU A 10 11.10 -6.57 15.96
C GLU A 10 10.20 -7.40 15.04
N ALA A 11 8.93 -7.01 14.94
CA ALA A 11 8.09 -7.57 13.90
C ALA A 11 8.84 -7.32 12.60
N GLU A 12 9.31 -8.38 11.93
CA GLU A 12 9.53 -8.27 10.50
C GLU A 12 8.18 -7.81 9.96
N ALA A 13 8.06 -6.51 9.70
CA ALA A 13 7.08 -6.01 8.79
C ALA A 13 7.45 -6.70 7.48
N THR A 14 6.96 -7.93 7.30
CA THR A 14 6.96 -8.62 6.03
C THR A 14 6.07 -7.74 5.21
N THR A 15 6.69 -6.74 4.56
CA THR A 15 5.96 -5.78 3.76
C THR A 15 5.41 -6.59 2.62
N ARG A 16 4.18 -7.07 2.79
CA ARG A 16 3.54 -7.93 1.81
C ARG A 16 3.54 -7.12 0.54
N ARG A 17 4.20 -7.68 -0.46
CA ARG A 17 4.24 -7.10 -1.78
C ARG A 17 3.04 -7.63 -2.53
N TYR A 18 2.22 -6.71 -3.01
CA TYR A 18 1.04 -7.04 -3.76
C TYR A 18 1.24 -6.64 -5.20
N ALA A 19 0.87 -7.54 -6.10
CA ALA A 19 0.98 -7.30 -7.52
C ALA A 19 -0.04 -6.23 -7.94
N VAL A 20 0.42 -5.23 -8.66
CA VAL A 20 -0.44 -4.25 -9.31
C VAL A 20 -1.15 -4.89 -10.50
N ALA A 21 -2.33 -4.38 -10.86
CA ALA A 21 -3.11 -4.83 -12.00
C ALA A 21 -2.25 -5.00 -13.27
N PRO A 22 -2.23 -6.19 -13.88
CA PRO A 22 -1.48 -6.42 -15.11
C PRO A 22 -2.09 -5.59 -16.24
N GLY A 23 -1.23 -5.03 -17.10
CA GLY A 23 -1.64 -4.15 -18.19
C GLY A 23 -2.07 -2.72 -17.81
N VAL A 24 -2.14 -2.36 -16.52
CA VAL A 24 -2.56 -1.02 -16.08
C VAL A 24 -1.43 -0.29 -15.37
N ARG A 25 -1.23 0.97 -15.74
CA ARG A 25 -0.30 1.88 -15.03
C ARG A 25 -1.01 2.47 -13.83
N VAL A 26 -0.33 2.47 -12.69
CA VAL A 26 -0.92 2.96 -11.43
C VAL A 26 -0.27 4.24 -10.98
N ASN A 27 -1.10 5.22 -10.69
CA ASN A 27 -0.66 6.54 -10.26
C ASN A 27 -0.45 6.54 -8.75
N VAL A 28 0.79 6.73 -8.33
CA VAL A 28 1.17 6.99 -6.95
C VAL A 28 0.93 8.46 -6.67
N ARG A 29 0.18 8.75 -5.62
CA ARG A 29 -0.20 10.11 -5.22
C ARG A 29 0.49 10.50 -3.93
N SER A 30 0.59 11.81 -3.70
CA SER A 30 1.19 12.35 -2.48
C SER A 30 0.34 12.18 -1.23
N GLY A 31 -0.91 11.73 -1.36
CA GLY A 31 -1.84 11.57 -0.26
C GLY A 31 -2.96 10.56 -0.57
N PRO A 32 -3.74 10.17 0.44
CA PRO A 32 -4.84 9.21 0.31
C PRO A 32 -6.06 9.87 -0.34
N GLY A 33 -6.01 10.11 -1.65
CA GLY A 33 -7.12 10.69 -2.39
C GLY A 33 -6.79 11.10 -3.82
N THR A 34 -7.81 11.22 -4.67
CA THR A 34 -7.63 11.62 -6.09
C THR A 34 -7.36 13.11 -6.28
N GLY A 35 -7.62 13.93 -5.25
CA GLY A 35 -7.27 15.35 -5.24
C GLY A 35 -5.78 15.63 -5.04
N TYR A 36 -5.00 14.64 -4.58
CA TYR A 36 -3.57 14.80 -4.40
C TYR A 36 -2.82 14.63 -5.73
N PRO A 37 -1.74 15.40 -5.96
CA PRO A 37 -0.93 15.28 -7.16
C PRO A 37 -0.29 13.89 -7.26
N VAL A 38 -0.15 13.43 -8.51
CA VAL A 38 0.57 12.19 -8.84
C VAL A 38 2.06 12.47 -8.73
N VAL A 39 2.71 11.83 -7.77
CA VAL A 39 4.17 11.97 -7.52
C VAL A 39 4.98 10.96 -8.32
N LYS A 40 4.37 9.82 -8.65
CA LYS A 40 5.04 8.74 -9.40
C LYS A 40 4.00 7.91 -10.14
N VAL A 41 4.42 7.25 -11.22
CA VAL A 41 3.59 6.28 -11.93
C VAL A 41 4.31 4.95 -11.95
N LEU A 42 3.63 3.92 -11.48
CA LEU A 42 4.08 2.56 -11.49
C LEU A 42 3.71 1.90 -12.82
N PRO A 43 4.66 1.23 -13.50
CA PRO A 43 4.34 0.46 -14.69
C PRO A 43 3.47 -0.75 -14.34
N ALA A 44 2.83 -1.32 -15.34
CA ALA A 44 2.00 -2.50 -15.17
C ALA A 44 2.83 -3.72 -14.76
N GLY A 45 2.26 -4.61 -13.95
CA GLY A 45 2.90 -5.86 -13.54
C GLY A 45 4.03 -5.70 -12.52
N VAL A 46 4.15 -4.54 -11.87
CA VAL A 46 5.03 -4.37 -10.71
C VAL A 46 4.31 -4.79 -9.43
N SER A 47 5.08 -5.13 -8.40
CA SER A 47 4.53 -5.36 -7.07
C SER A 47 4.93 -4.23 -6.13
N VAL A 48 3.97 -3.74 -5.35
CA VAL A 48 4.20 -2.67 -4.36
C VAL A 48 4.19 -3.23 -2.95
N PRO A 49 5.13 -2.80 -2.10
CA PRO A 49 5.01 -2.98 -0.66
C PRO A 49 3.82 -2.16 -0.12
N ILE A 50 3.02 -2.72 0.79
CA ILE A 50 2.03 -1.94 1.55
C ILE A 50 2.53 -1.83 3.00
N ASN A 51 2.88 -0.62 3.42
CA ASN A 51 3.30 -0.34 4.80
C ASN A 51 2.08 -0.16 5.71
N CYS A 52 1.13 0.66 5.27
CA CYS A 52 -0.10 0.94 5.99
C CYS A 52 -1.22 1.34 5.02
N GLN A 53 -2.47 1.21 5.46
CA GLN A 53 -3.65 1.50 4.68
C GLN A 53 -4.47 2.64 5.29
N CYS A 54 -4.70 3.67 4.50
CA CYS A 54 -5.40 4.87 4.90
C CYS A 54 -6.78 4.91 4.21
N PRO A 55 -7.87 5.26 4.92
CA PRO A 55 -9.10 5.63 4.25
C PRO A 55 -8.93 6.95 3.50
N GLY A 56 -9.52 7.07 2.32
CA GLY A 56 -9.43 8.26 1.48
C GLY A 56 -10.59 8.37 0.49
N THR A 57 -10.33 9.01 -0.65
CA THR A 57 -11.35 9.12 -1.71
C THR A 57 -11.65 7.75 -2.32
N THR A 58 -12.93 7.48 -2.59
CA THR A 58 -13.35 6.28 -3.31
C THR A 58 -12.88 6.31 -4.76
N VAL A 59 -12.23 5.24 -5.20
CA VAL A 59 -11.73 5.08 -6.56
C VAL A 59 -12.23 3.76 -7.12
N SER A 60 -12.70 3.80 -8.36
CA SER A 60 -13.07 2.61 -9.13
C SER A 60 -11.91 2.21 -10.04
N GLY A 61 -11.49 0.96 -9.94
CA GLY A 61 -10.38 0.38 -10.67
C GLY A 61 -10.69 -1.04 -11.16
N PRO A 62 -9.68 -1.72 -11.73
CA PRO A 62 -9.84 -3.04 -12.30
C PRO A 62 -10.22 -4.12 -11.27
N TYR A 63 -9.91 -3.94 -9.99
CA TYR A 63 -10.28 -4.88 -8.93
C TYR A 63 -11.57 -4.52 -8.20
N GLY A 64 -12.22 -3.40 -8.56
CA GLY A 64 -13.46 -2.97 -7.92
C GLY A 64 -13.40 -1.51 -7.48
N THR A 65 -14.33 -1.13 -6.61
CA THR A 65 -14.41 0.23 -6.06
C THR A 65 -14.07 0.19 -4.58
N THR A 66 -13.02 0.91 -4.19
CA THR A 66 -12.54 0.97 -2.80
C THR A 66 -12.19 2.40 -2.42
N ASN A 67 -12.34 2.70 -1.14
CA ASN A 67 -11.88 3.95 -0.52
C ASN A 67 -10.58 3.75 0.27
N ILE A 68 -9.92 2.61 0.09
CA ILE A 68 -8.66 2.26 0.76
C ILE A 68 -7.48 2.73 -0.10
N TRP A 69 -6.53 3.36 0.56
CA TRP A 69 -5.28 3.85 -0.01
C TRP A 69 -4.10 3.19 0.67
N ASP A 70 -3.29 2.50 -0.12
CA ASP A 70 -2.08 1.81 0.30
C ASP A 70 -0.90 2.78 0.33
N ASN A 71 -0.32 2.98 1.51
CA ASN A 71 0.95 3.65 1.63
C ASN A 71 2.08 2.71 1.22
N ILE A 72 2.72 3.02 0.10
CA ILE A 72 3.84 2.23 -0.43
C ILE A 72 5.21 2.79 -0.01
N ALA A 73 5.25 4.07 0.38
CA ALA A 73 6.42 4.76 0.93
C ALA A 73 6.00 6.09 1.57
N ASN A 74 6.95 6.79 2.20
CA ASN A 74 6.71 8.08 2.84
C ASN A 74 6.12 9.09 1.84
N GLY A 75 4.87 9.55 2.11
CA GLY A 75 4.13 10.43 1.22
C GLY A 75 3.76 9.82 -0.15
N GLN A 76 3.74 8.49 -0.29
CA GLN A 76 3.40 7.79 -1.53
C GLN A 76 2.26 6.83 -1.28
N TYR A 77 1.12 7.12 -1.90
CA TYR A 77 -0.12 6.38 -1.73
C TYR A 77 -0.64 5.88 -3.07
N VAL A 78 -1.13 4.65 -3.09
CA VAL A 78 -1.73 3.99 -4.24
C VAL A 78 -3.14 3.57 -3.86
N SER A 79 -4.09 3.65 -4.79
CA SER A 79 -5.42 3.11 -4.51
C SER A 79 -5.42 1.59 -4.60
N ASP A 80 -5.96 0.94 -3.57
CA ASP A 80 -6.14 -0.51 -3.49
C ASP A 80 -6.97 -1.05 -4.67
N ALA A 81 -7.77 -0.19 -5.33
CA ALA A 81 -8.55 -0.53 -6.52
C ALA A 81 -7.70 -1.08 -7.68
N TYR A 82 -6.41 -0.79 -7.68
CA TYR A 82 -5.44 -1.24 -8.68
C TYR A 82 -4.42 -2.24 -8.15
N VAL A 83 -4.44 -2.56 -6.85
CA VAL A 83 -3.50 -3.48 -6.22
C VAL A 83 -4.22 -4.79 -5.94
N LYS A 84 -3.65 -5.91 -6.36
CA LYS A 84 -4.22 -7.24 -6.12
C LYS A 84 -3.88 -7.68 -4.70
N THR A 85 -4.61 -7.15 -3.73
CA THR A 85 -4.52 -7.53 -2.32
C THR A 85 -5.23 -8.85 -2.02
N GLY A 86 -6.21 -9.21 -2.85
CA GLY A 86 -6.99 -10.43 -2.73
C GLY A 86 -8.17 -10.31 -1.76
N SER A 87 -8.40 -9.12 -1.20
CA SER A 87 -9.50 -8.81 -0.30
C SER A 87 -9.95 -7.36 -0.56
N ASP A 88 -11.26 -7.09 -0.51
CA ASP A 88 -11.82 -5.73 -0.62
C ASP A 88 -11.71 -4.92 0.69
N GLY A 89 -10.86 -5.37 1.61
CA GLY A 89 -10.75 -4.87 2.98
C GLY A 89 -9.30 -4.55 3.34
N TYR A 90 -9.10 -4.18 4.61
CA TYR A 90 -7.76 -3.85 5.09
C TYR A 90 -6.90 -5.13 5.14
N VAL A 91 -5.90 -5.22 4.26
CA VAL A 91 -4.91 -6.29 4.26
C VAL A 91 -3.66 -5.94 5.06
N ALA A 92 -3.47 -4.66 5.36
CA ALA A 92 -2.40 -4.14 6.19
C ALA A 92 -2.97 -3.34 7.37
N VAL A 93 -2.09 -2.98 8.30
CA VAL A 93 -2.43 -2.10 9.43
C VAL A 93 -2.95 -0.76 8.92
N ARG A 94 -3.89 -0.16 9.67
CA ARG A 94 -4.39 1.18 9.33
C ARG A 94 -3.31 2.22 9.56
N CYS A 95 -3.21 3.21 8.67
CA CYS A 95 -2.48 4.43 8.95
C CYS A 95 -3.07 5.09 10.20
N GLY A 96 -2.21 5.40 11.18
CA GLY A 96 -2.55 6.11 12.41
C GLY A 96 -1.89 7.47 12.46
#